data_AF-A0A9Q1LIN1-F1
#
_entry.id   AF-A0A9Q1LIN1-F1
#
_cell.length_a   1.000
_cell.length_b   1.000
_cell.length_c   1.000
_cell.angle_alpha   90.00
_cell.angle_beta   90.00
_cell.angle_gamma   90.00
#
_symmetry.space_group_name_H-M   'P 1'
#
loop_
_entity.id
_entity.type
_entity.pdbx_description
1 polymer ?
#
loop_
_entity_poly.entity_id
_entity_poly.type
_entity_poly.pdbx_seq_one_letter_code
_entity_poly.pdbx_strand_id
1 'polypeptide(L)'
;MSLSEEFPGGITNGAYWYPIYGGMQDWNYLHAGCFELTLEISDDKWPNASELPTLFEYNKMSMLDLASLVKSSEQRFHFLAPQNFVKLFLFLIFCCDGGEDC
;
A
#
# COMPACT_ATOMS: atom_id res chain seq x y z
N MET A 1 -3.13 11.37 -5.31
CA MET A 1 -3.50 10.99 -3.93
C MET A 1 -2.82 11.73 -2.81
N SER A 2 -1.50 11.95 -2.79
CA SER A 2 -0.89 12.76 -1.71
C SER A 2 -1.50 14.18 -1.60
N LEU A 3 -1.76 14.80 -2.75
CA LEU A 3 -2.48 16.06 -2.92
C LEU A 3 -3.99 15.86 -3.15
N SER A 4 -4.58 14.73 -2.74
CA SER A 4 -6.02 14.52 -2.87
C SER A 4 -6.78 15.28 -1.80
N GLU A 5 -7.79 16.05 -2.21
CA GLU A 5 -8.78 16.64 -1.29
C GLU A 5 -9.66 15.55 -0.64
N GLU A 6 -9.84 14.39 -1.29
CA GLU A 6 -10.60 13.23 -0.77
C GLU A 6 -9.81 12.50 0.34
N PHE A 7 -8.47 12.48 0.28
CA PHE A 7 -7.60 11.75 1.19
C PHE A 7 -6.43 12.60 1.70
N PRO A 8 -6.63 13.37 2.79
CA PRO A 8 -5.58 14.16 3.40
C PRO A 8 -4.36 13.29 3.78
N GLY A 9 -3.20 13.60 3.20
CA GLY A 9 -1.96 12.82 3.40
C GLY A 9 -1.85 11.54 2.57
N GLY A 10 -2.80 11.26 1.67
CA GLY A 10 -2.76 10.13 0.74
C GLY A 10 -3.00 8.75 1.38
N ILE A 11 -3.53 8.70 2.60
CA ILE A 11 -3.84 7.46 3.33
C ILE A 11 -5.32 7.50 3.74
N THR A 12 -6.00 6.35 3.69
CA THR A 12 -7.38 6.19 4.15
C THR A 12 -7.61 4.82 4.78
N ASN A 13 -8.63 4.70 5.61
CA ASN A 13 -9.12 3.40 6.07
C ASN A 13 -10.10 2.85 5.02
N GLY A 14 -9.95 1.59 4.62
CA GLY A 14 -10.78 0.97 3.58
C GLY A 14 -12.29 1.10 3.86
N ALA A 15 -12.73 0.75 5.06
CA ALA A 15 -14.13 0.84 5.45
C ALA A 15 -14.67 2.28 5.57
N TYR A 16 -13.79 3.26 5.84
CA TYR A 16 -14.15 4.69 5.80
C TYR A 16 -14.32 5.23 4.38
N TRP A 17 -13.50 4.76 3.43
CA TRP A 17 -13.64 5.13 2.02
C TRP A 17 -14.86 4.48 1.37
N TYR A 18 -14.92 3.14 1.37
CA TYR A 18 -16.14 2.39 1.03
C TYR A 18 -16.06 0.96 1.60
N PRO A 19 -17.09 0.46 2.30
CA PRO A 19 -17.05 -0.86 2.90
C PRO A 19 -17.09 -1.97 1.84
N ILE A 20 -16.04 -2.79 1.80
CA ILE A 20 -15.97 -4.05 1.05
C ILE A 20 -16.02 -5.20 2.06
N TYR A 21 -16.83 -6.22 1.81
CA TYR A 21 -16.87 -7.43 2.63
C TYR A 21 -16.21 -8.59 1.88
N GLY A 22 -15.36 -9.35 2.57
CA GLY A 22 -14.62 -10.47 1.96
C GLY A 22 -13.45 -10.06 1.06
N GLY A 23 -12.87 -8.87 1.31
CA GLY A 23 -11.64 -8.44 0.63
C GLY A 23 -10.41 -9.27 1.04
N MET A 24 -9.44 -9.37 0.13
CA MET A 24 -8.19 -10.11 0.36
C MET A 24 -7.40 -9.55 1.55
N GLN A 25 -7.34 -8.23 1.66
CA GLN A 25 -6.65 -7.50 2.72
C GLN A 25 -7.09 -7.93 4.13
N ASP A 26 -8.40 -7.94 4.38
CA ASP A 26 -8.97 -8.31 5.67
C ASP A 26 -8.82 -9.82 5.93
N TRP A 27 -8.90 -10.65 4.90
CA TRP A 27 -8.66 -12.09 5.03
C TRP A 27 -7.21 -12.41 5.40
N ASN A 28 -6.24 -11.76 4.75
CA ASN A 28 -4.82 -11.95 5.04
C ASN A 28 -4.47 -11.51 6.47
N TYR A 29 -5.04 -10.40 6.93
CA TYR A 29 -4.85 -9.94 8.32
C TYR A 29 -5.50 -10.89 9.36
N LEU A 30 -6.73 -11.36 9.10
CA LEU A 30 -7.49 -12.16 10.07
C LEU A 30 -7.15 -13.66 10.09
N HIS A 31 -6.72 -14.22 8.94
CA HIS A 31 -6.58 -15.67 8.76
C HIS A 31 -5.18 -16.13 8.35
N ALA A 32 -4.42 -15.31 7.60
CA ALA A 32 -3.07 -15.67 7.16
C ALA A 32 -1.96 -15.16 8.10
N GLY A 33 -2.28 -14.22 9.01
CA GLY A 33 -1.27 -13.56 9.85
C GLY A 33 -0.38 -12.58 9.07
N CYS A 34 -0.86 -12.10 7.92
CA CYS A 34 -0.12 -11.25 7.00
C CYS A 34 -0.69 -9.83 6.98
N PHE A 35 0.19 -8.82 6.99
CA PHE A 35 -0.20 -7.44 6.73
C PHE A 35 -0.26 -7.22 5.22
N GLU A 36 -1.46 -7.06 4.68
CA GLU A 36 -1.67 -6.61 3.30
C GLU A 36 -1.98 -5.11 3.26
N LEU A 37 -1.44 -4.42 2.25
CA LEU A 37 -1.83 -3.06 1.90
C LEU A 37 -2.39 -3.03 0.48
N THR A 38 -3.57 -2.42 0.34
CA THR A 38 -4.10 -2.03 -0.97
C THR A 38 -3.45 -0.70 -1.39
N LEU A 39 -2.53 -0.74 -2.36
CA LEU A 39 -1.93 0.46 -2.92
C LEU A 39 -2.66 0.93 -4.18
N GLU A 40 -2.80 2.23 -4.27
CA GLU A 40 -3.47 2.96 -5.34
C GLU A 40 -2.41 3.86 -6.04
N ILE A 41 -2.07 3.56 -7.30
CA ILE A 41 -0.89 4.07 -8.05
C ILE A 41 -1.13 5.11 -9.21
N SER A 42 -2.15 5.00 -10.09
CA SER A 42 -2.50 5.88 -11.25
C SER A 42 -4.02 6.14 -11.35
N ASP A 43 -4.53 7.38 -11.40
CA ASP A 43 -6.00 7.66 -11.48
C ASP A 43 -6.65 7.03 -12.73
N ASP A 44 -5.89 6.94 -13.83
CA ASP A 44 -6.26 6.08 -14.94
C ASP A 44 -5.94 4.62 -14.60
N LYS A 45 -6.95 3.76 -14.70
CA LYS A 45 -6.86 2.30 -14.50
C LYS A 45 -6.11 1.61 -15.65
N TRP A 46 -6.04 2.24 -16.83
CA TRP A 46 -5.44 1.72 -18.05
C TRP A 46 -4.54 2.77 -18.72
N PRO A 47 -3.51 3.28 -18.00
CA PRO A 47 -2.64 4.33 -18.51
C PRO A 47 -1.90 3.87 -19.76
N ASN A 48 -1.46 4.81 -20.58
CA ASN A 48 -0.75 4.50 -21.81
C ASN A 48 0.59 3.81 -21.49
N ALA A 49 1.02 2.87 -22.34
CA ALA A 49 2.31 2.20 -22.20
C ALA A 49 3.50 3.18 -22.14
N SER A 50 3.36 4.37 -22.73
CA SER A 50 4.32 5.48 -22.65
C SER A 50 4.45 6.14 -21.28
N GLU A 51 3.43 6.01 -20.41
CA GLU A 51 3.38 6.62 -19.07
C GLU A 51 3.91 5.68 -17.97
N LEU A 52 3.96 4.37 -18.24
CA LEU A 52 4.45 3.35 -17.31
C LEU A 52 5.86 3.63 -16.76
N PRO A 53 6.86 4.11 -17.53
CA PRO A 53 8.18 4.43 -16.98
C PRO A 53 8.14 5.58 -15.97
N THR A 54 7.27 6.57 -16.20
CA THR A 54 7.06 7.71 -15.31
C THR A 54 6.36 7.28 -14.03
N LEU A 55 5.30 6.47 -14.15
CA LEU A 55 4.61 5.88 -12.99
C LEU A 55 5.56 5.01 -12.16
N PHE A 56 6.44 4.24 -12.80
CA PHE A 56 7.47 3.46 -12.09
C PHE A 56 8.41 4.37 -11.29
N GLU A 57 9.07 5.35 -11.92
CA GLU A 57 10.04 6.21 -11.21
C GLU A 57 9.39 7.04 -10.08
N TYR A 58 8.11 7.41 -10.19
CA TYR A 58 7.38 8.06 -9.09
C TYR A 58 7.14 7.15 -7.88
N ASN A 59 6.93 5.85 -8.08
CA ASN A 59 6.59 4.90 -7.01
C ASN A 59 7.79 4.06 -6.52
N LYS A 60 8.88 4.05 -7.27
CA LYS A 60 10.10 3.24 -7.04
C LYS A 60 10.69 3.40 -5.64
N MET A 61 10.87 4.62 -5.16
CA MET A 61 11.39 4.86 -3.80
C MET A 61 10.42 4.35 -2.75
N SER A 62 9.13 4.68 -2.87
CA SER A 62 8.08 4.20 -1.99
C SER A 62 8.00 2.67 -1.89
N MET A 63 8.18 1.96 -3.01
CA MET A 63 8.22 0.49 -3.03
C MET A 63 9.45 -0.08 -2.31
N LEU A 64 10.61 0.57 -2.44
CA LEU A 64 11.83 0.18 -1.74
C LEU A 64 11.75 0.46 -0.24
N ASP A 65 11.21 1.62 0.14
CA ASP A 65 11.00 2.01 1.54
C ASP A 65 10.01 1.04 2.21
N LEU A 66 8.89 0.73 1.55
CA LEU A 66 7.91 -0.23 2.04
C LEU A 66 8.49 -1.65 2.18
N ALA A 67 9.31 -2.11 1.23
CA ALA A 67 10.03 -3.38 1.35
C ALA A 67 11.10 -3.37 2.46
N SER A 68 11.64 -2.19 2.83
CA SER A 68 12.60 -2.05 3.93
C SER A 68 11.95 -2.19 5.31
N LEU A 69 10.69 -1.76 5.45
CA LEU A 69 9.93 -1.83 6.71
C LEU A 69 9.77 -3.27 7.23
N VAL A 70 9.73 -4.26 6.34
CA VAL A 70 9.67 -5.70 6.66
C VAL A 70 10.88 -6.18 7.48
N LYS A 71 12.01 -5.49 7.41
CA LYS A 71 13.25 -5.84 8.12
C LYS A 71 13.40 -5.13 9.48
N SER A 72 12.41 -4.33 9.88
CA SER A 72 12.47 -3.44 11.05
C SER A 72 11.35 -3.68 12.06
N SER A 73 10.74 -4.86 12.03
CA SER A 73 9.45 -5.19 12.65
C SER A 73 9.41 -5.20 14.18
N GLU A 74 10.50 -4.87 14.88
CA GLU A 74 10.49 -4.63 16.33
C GLU A 74 9.87 -3.27 16.74
N GLN A 75 9.55 -2.35 15.80
CA GLN A 75 9.00 -1.02 16.16
C GLN A 75 7.70 -0.61 15.46
N ARG A 76 6.75 -0.21 16.32
CA ARG A 76 5.44 0.43 16.05
C ARG A 76 5.46 1.33 14.81
N PHE A 77 4.76 0.88 13.76
CA PHE A 77 4.58 1.64 12.52
C PHE A 77 3.99 3.04 12.76
N HIS A 78 4.76 4.07 12.41
CA HIS A 78 4.28 5.43 12.26
C HIS A 78 4.50 5.85 10.81
N PHE A 79 3.46 5.73 9.98
CA PHE A 79 3.54 6.01 8.54
C PHE A 79 3.75 7.51 8.28
N LEU A 80 4.99 7.92 8.08
CA LEU A 80 5.35 9.17 7.42
C LEU A 80 5.64 8.86 5.94
N ALA A 81 4.57 8.68 5.16
CA ALA A 81 4.68 8.30 3.75
C ALA A 81 5.25 9.46 2.89
N PRO A 82 6.20 9.19 1.98
CA PRO A 82 6.76 10.20 1.07
C PRO A 82 5.78 10.58 -0.06
N GLN A 83 4.82 11.45 0.25
CA GLN A 83 4.27 12.54 -0.57
C GLN A 83 3.84 12.34 -2.05
N ASN A 84 3.85 11.17 -2.70
CA ASN A 84 3.31 10.99 -4.07
C ASN A 84 2.77 9.57 -4.39
N PHE A 85 1.46 9.44 -4.64
CA PHE A 85 0.75 8.22 -5.11
C PHE A 85 -0.56 8.58 -5.85
N VAL A 86 -1.22 7.64 -6.56
CA VAL A 86 -2.51 7.86 -7.30
C VAL A 86 -3.60 6.72 -7.16
N LYS A 87 -4.15 6.05 -8.20
CA LYS A 87 -5.36 5.13 -8.13
C LYS A 87 -5.41 3.83 -9.01
N LEU A 88 -4.26 3.14 -9.16
CA LEU A 88 -4.06 1.81 -9.80
C LEU A 88 -3.72 0.77 -8.73
N PHE A 89 -4.48 -0.32 -8.68
CA PHE A 89 -4.36 -1.35 -7.65
C PHE A 89 -3.08 -2.19 -7.75
N LEU A 90 -2.26 -2.14 -6.69
CA LEU A 90 -1.21 -3.11 -6.40
C LEU A 90 -1.43 -3.66 -4.98
N PHE A 91 -1.52 -4.98 -4.85
CA PHE A 91 -1.60 -5.67 -3.57
C PHE A 91 -0.18 -6.06 -3.12
N LEU A 92 0.20 -5.67 -1.91
CA LEU A 92 1.46 -6.09 -1.28
C LEU A 92 1.14 -6.80 0.03
N ILE A 93 1.55 -8.07 0.13
CA ILE A 93 1.28 -8.95 1.25
C ILE A 93 2.59 -9.23 1.98
N PHE A 94 2.64 -8.92 3.28
CA PHE A 94 3.77 -9.18 4.17
C PHE A 94 3.36 -10.20 5.22
N CYS A 95 3.71 -11.47 4.98
CA CYS A 95 3.47 -12.55 5.93
C CYS A 95 4.66 -12.70 6.88
N CYS A 96 4.39 -12.75 8.18
CA CYS A 96 5.35 -13.28 9.15
C CYS A 96 5.03 -14.77 9.33
N ASP A 97 5.80 -15.65 8.68
CA ASP A 97 5.73 -17.09 8.95
C ASP A 97 6.09 -17.31 10.44
N GLY A 98 5.25 -18.06 11.17
CA GLY A 98 5.20 -18.07 12.63
C GLY A 98 6.39 -18.72 13.36
N GLY A 99 7.59 -18.16 13.19
CA GLY A 99 8.84 -18.56 13.83
C GLY A 99 9.65 -17.35 14.27
N GLU A 100 9.26 -16.78 15.41
CA GLU A 100 9.98 -15.86 16.33
C GLU A 100 10.62 -14.56 15.81
N ASP A 101 10.83 -14.37 14.50
CA ASP A 101 11.41 -13.15 13.92
C ASP A 101 10.40 -12.40 13.01
N CYS A 102 9.51 -11.62 13.65
CA CYS A 102 9.14 -10.30 13.15
C CYS A 102 9.69 -9.25 14.13
#